data_AF-A0A9L0QYA8-F1
#
_entry.id   AF-A0A9L0QYA8-F1
#
_cell.length_a   1.000
_cell.length_b   1.000
_cell.length_c   1.000
_cell.angle_alpha   90.00
_cell.angle_beta   90.00
_cell.angle_gamma   90.00
#
_symmetry.space_group_name_H-M   'P 1'
#
loop_
_entity.id
_entity.type
_entity.pdbx_description
1 polymer ?
#
loop_
_entity_poly.entity_id
_entity_poly.type
_entity_poly.pdbx_seq_one_letter_code
_entity_poly.pdbx_strand_id
1 'polypeptide(L)'
;MSAWICRQQDQLYTWAAVSQPTHSLDCTEGQFPRRVPSVWPPSGPPDEEHGPTAAHAACEIEAGKVYQASSKEHIQPFKENMEQFIIQAKIDQEAEENSLTETHKCFLETTAYFFMKPKIGEKEVSPNVFFSIWHEFSSDFKDFWKKENKLILQERVREAEEVCRQKKGKSLYKIKPRHDSGIKAKISMKT
;
A
#
# COMPACT_ATOMS: atom_id res chain seq x y z
N MET A 1 -1.52 9.01 -22.27
CA MET A 1 -2.15 9.88 -21.26
C MET A 1 -1.07 10.80 -20.73
N SER A 2 -0.93 11.93 -21.42
CA SER A 2 0.00 13.01 -21.12
C SER A 2 -0.80 14.09 -20.40
N ALA A 3 -0.41 14.46 -19.18
CA ALA A 3 -0.62 15.78 -18.57
C ALA A 3 -0.43 15.70 -17.04
N TRP A 4 0.80 15.91 -16.56
CA TRP A 4 1.08 16.49 -15.23
C TRP A 4 2.45 17.20 -15.24
N ILE A 5 2.71 17.95 -16.31
CA ILE A 5 3.76 18.97 -16.33
C ILE A 5 3.08 20.28 -16.66
N CYS A 6 2.90 21.14 -15.66
CA CYS A 6 3.21 22.58 -15.69
C CYS A 6 2.52 23.35 -14.56
N ARG A 7 3.23 23.54 -13.43
CA ARG A 7 3.45 24.86 -12.82
C ARG A 7 4.30 24.72 -11.55
N GLN A 8 5.59 25.02 -11.69
CA GLN A 8 6.20 26.13 -10.97
C GLN A 8 7.55 26.42 -11.63
N GLN A 9 7.67 27.61 -12.20
CA GLN A 9 8.89 28.16 -12.76
C GLN A 9 9.31 29.33 -11.87
N ASP A 10 10.62 29.40 -11.60
CA ASP A 10 11.36 30.42 -10.84
C ASP A 10 11.34 30.39 -9.30
N GLN A 11 11.96 29.36 -8.75
CA GLN A 11 12.89 29.54 -7.63
C GLN A 11 14.21 28.84 -7.96
N LEU A 12 15.05 29.52 -8.76
CA LEU A 12 16.50 29.31 -8.70
C LEU A 12 16.92 29.57 -7.23
N TYR A 13 17.65 28.64 -6.64
CA TYR A 13 18.38 28.77 -5.36
C TYR A 13 17.68 28.38 -4.04
N THR A 14 17.21 27.13 -3.91
CA THR A 14 17.19 26.45 -2.59
C THR A 14 17.62 25.00 -2.75
N TRP A 15 18.89 24.79 -2.43
CA TRP A 15 19.61 23.53 -2.39
C TRP A 15 18.82 22.43 -1.69
N ALA A 16 18.80 21.28 -2.36
CA ALA A 16 18.29 20.01 -1.89
C ALA A 16 18.91 19.62 -0.54
N ALA A 17 18.05 19.55 0.49
CA ALA A 17 18.31 18.82 1.72
C ALA A 17 17.34 17.64 1.87
N VAL A 18 17.06 16.91 0.78
CA VAL A 18 16.23 15.69 0.81
C VAL A 18 17.05 14.51 0.32
N SER A 19 18.12 14.19 1.06
CA SER A 19 18.83 12.91 1.00
C SER A 19 19.70 12.74 2.26
N GLN A 20 19.18 13.11 3.44
CA GLN A 20 19.79 12.65 4.68
C GLN A 20 19.42 11.17 4.87
N PRO A 21 20.39 10.25 5.09
CA PRO A 21 20.09 8.93 5.57
C PRO A 21 19.52 9.07 6.99
N THR A 22 18.30 8.63 7.22
CA THR A 22 17.83 8.39 8.58
C THR A 22 18.68 7.26 9.17
N HIS A 23 19.67 7.64 9.96
CA HIS A 23 20.30 6.75 10.91
C HIS A 23 19.26 6.52 12.02
N SER A 24 18.43 5.49 11.88
CA SER A 24 17.50 5.06 12.91
C SER A 24 17.21 3.56 12.76
N LEU A 25 17.92 2.82 13.62
CA LEU A 25 17.44 1.69 14.42
C LEU A 25 16.64 0.58 13.72
N ASP A 26 17.25 -0.60 13.75
CA ASP A 26 16.62 -1.91 13.83
C ASP A 26 15.51 -2.20 12.81
N CYS A 27 15.93 -2.70 11.65
CA CYS A 27 15.12 -3.71 10.96
C CYS A 27 15.17 -5.01 11.79
N THR A 28 14.54 -5.03 12.97
CA THR A 28 14.12 -6.28 13.59
C THR A 28 13.17 -6.96 12.63
N GLU A 29 13.71 -7.93 11.89
CA GLU A 29 13.19 -9.29 11.83
C GLU A 29 11.67 -9.39 11.94
N GLY A 30 10.97 -8.79 10.98
CA GLY A 30 9.61 -9.17 10.65
C GLY A 30 9.69 -10.23 9.57
N GLN A 31 9.84 -11.49 9.96
CA GLN A 31 9.51 -12.63 9.11
C GLN A 31 8.02 -12.53 8.77
N PHE A 32 7.66 -11.71 7.77
CA PHE A 32 6.34 -11.77 7.18
C PHE A 32 6.18 -13.19 6.65
N PRO A 33 5.10 -13.91 7.00
CA PRO A 33 4.94 -15.30 6.59
C PRO A 33 5.03 -15.37 5.08
N ARG A 34 6.15 -15.87 4.54
CA ARG A 34 6.22 -16.25 3.14
C ARG A 34 5.24 -17.40 3.00
N ARG A 35 4.11 -17.11 2.36
CA ARG A 35 2.89 -17.93 2.26
C ARG A 35 2.07 -17.95 3.55
N VAL A 36 1.21 -16.97 3.70
CA VAL A 36 -0.14 -17.26 4.16
C VAL A 36 -0.82 -17.96 2.98
N PRO A 37 -1.27 -19.23 3.08
CA PRO A 37 -2.18 -19.76 2.09
C PRO A 37 -3.36 -18.79 2.01
N SER A 38 -3.75 -18.36 0.82
CA SER A 38 -4.98 -17.60 0.61
C SER A 38 -6.14 -18.52 1.00
N VAL A 39 -6.46 -18.59 2.29
CA VAL A 39 -7.67 -19.25 2.81
C VAL A 39 -8.81 -18.30 2.48
N TRP A 40 -9.15 -18.23 1.20
CA TRP A 40 -10.50 -17.88 0.82
C TRP A 40 -11.39 -19.00 1.36
N PRO A 41 -12.52 -18.69 2.01
CA PRO A 41 -13.49 -19.70 2.35
C PRO A 41 -13.77 -20.55 1.11
N PRO A 42 -13.78 -21.90 1.21
CA PRO A 42 -14.23 -22.73 0.11
C PRO A 42 -15.63 -22.25 -0.28
N SER A 43 -15.86 -22.01 -1.57
CA SER A 43 -17.22 -21.92 -2.08
C SER A 43 -17.92 -23.22 -1.71
N GLY A 44 -18.81 -23.14 -0.73
CA GLY A 44 -19.60 -24.28 -0.27
C GLY A 44 -20.39 -24.89 -1.43
N PRO A 45 -20.86 -26.14 -1.27
CA PRO A 45 -21.78 -26.74 -2.24
C PRO A 45 -23.02 -25.86 -2.42
N PRO A 46 -23.74 -25.98 -3.56
CA PRO A 46 -24.98 -25.25 -3.81
C PRO A 46 -26.11 -25.85 -2.97
N ASP A 47 -25.99 -25.76 -1.65
CA ASP A 47 -27.09 -26.04 -0.72
C ASP A 47 -27.82 -24.72 -0.48
N GLU A 48 -29.06 -24.69 -0.95
CA GLU A 48 -30.06 -23.62 -0.82
C GLU A 48 -29.58 -22.38 -0.06
N GLU A 49 -29.03 -21.45 -0.84
CA GLU A 49 -28.80 -20.08 -0.44
C GLU A 49 -30.14 -19.49 0.02
N HIS A 50 -30.43 -19.57 1.31
CA HIS A 50 -31.38 -18.67 1.94
C HIS A 50 -30.70 -17.31 1.94
N GLY A 51 -30.75 -16.65 0.77
CA GLY A 51 -30.04 -15.41 0.52
C GLY A 51 -30.43 -14.30 1.51
N PRO A 52 -29.70 -13.17 1.52
CA PRO A 52 -29.97 -12.02 2.39
C PRO A 52 -31.44 -11.56 2.38
N THR A 53 -32.13 -11.78 1.25
CA THR A 53 -33.57 -11.57 1.05
C THR A 53 -34.46 -12.30 2.06
N ALA A 54 -34.05 -13.45 2.58
CA ALA A 54 -34.83 -14.24 3.53
C ALA A 54 -34.86 -13.62 4.95
N ALA A 55 -33.81 -12.90 5.35
CA ALA A 55 -33.63 -12.48 6.74
C ALA A 55 -34.57 -11.33 7.13
N HIS A 56 -34.60 -10.26 6.34
CA HIS A 56 -35.53 -9.15 6.56
C HIS A 56 -36.99 -9.62 6.34
N ALA A 57 -37.25 -10.49 5.35
CA ALA A 57 -38.60 -11.03 5.10
C ALA A 57 -39.11 -11.89 6.27
N ALA A 58 -38.24 -12.70 6.89
CA ALA A 58 -38.58 -13.42 8.11
C ALA A 58 -38.91 -12.45 9.26
N CYS A 59 -38.16 -11.35 9.38
CA CYS A 59 -38.41 -10.31 10.38
C CYS A 59 -39.79 -9.65 10.18
N GLU A 60 -40.18 -9.35 8.93
CA GLU A 60 -41.53 -8.85 8.62
C GLU A 60 -42.64 -9.82 9.03
N ILE A 61 -42.46 -11.11 8.78
CA ILE A 61 -43.43 -12.15 9.13
C ILE A 61 -43.59 -12.23 10.65
N GLU A 62 -42.49 -12.27 11.40
CA GLU A 62 -42.53 -12.33 12.87
C GLU A 62 -43.08 -11.04 13.48
N ALA A 63 -42.70 -9.87 12.96
CA ALA A 63 -43.27 -8.59 13.37
C ALA A 63 -44.78 -8.55 13.13
N GLY A 64 -45.23 -9.08 11.98
CA GLY A 64 -46.64 -9.23 11.65
C GLY A 64 -47.43 -10.03 12.68
N LYS A 65 -46.86 -11.11 13.24
CA LYS A 65 -47.51 -11.89 14.31
C LYS A 65 -47.68 -11.06 15.58
N VAL A 66 -46.67 -10.28 15.97
CA VAL A 66 -46.75 -9.39 17.12
C VAL A 66 -47.81 -8.30 16.91
N TYR A 67 -47.95 -7.80 15.67
CA TYR A 67 -48.97 -6.81 15.32
C TYR A 67 -50.38 -7.36 15.49
N GLN A 68 -50.61 -8.63 15.12
CA GLN A 68 -51.92 -9.27 15.26
C GLN A 68 -52.24 -9.69 16.70
N ALA A 69 -51.23 -10.05 17.48
CA ALA A 69 -51.40 -10.48 18.87
C ALA A 69 -51.61 -9.31 19.86
N SER A 70 -51.28 -8.08 19.46
CA SER A 70 -51.28 -6.91 20.35
C SER A 70 -52.53 -6.04 20.19
N SER A 71 -53.00 -5.45 21.30
CA SER A 71 -54.08 -4.45 21.29
C SER A 71 -53.59 -3.10 20.76
N LYS A 72 -54.49 -2.28 20.18
CA LYS A 72 -54.13 -1.00 19.56
C LYS A 72 -53.51 0.00 20.53
N GLU A 73 -53.85 -0.08 21.81
CA GLU A 73 -53.34 0.82 22.85
C GLU A 73 -51.91 0.46 23.29
N HIS A 74 -51.45 -0.77 23.03
CA HIS A 74 -50.19 -1.32 23.54
C HIS A 74 -49.17 -1.68 22.44
N ILE A 75 -49.50 -1.43 21.17
CA ILE A 75 -48.67 -1.82 20.03
C ILE A 75 -47.42 -0.95 19.86
N GLN A 76 -47.50 0.30 20.35
CA GLN A 76 -46.35 1.20 20.34
C GLN A 76 -45.57 1.07 21.65
N PRO A 77 -44.23 1.16 21.61
CA PRO A 77 -43.38 1.62 20.49
C PRO A 77 -42.88 0.51 19.55
N PHE A 78 -43.24 -0.75 19.82
CA PHE A 78 -42.67 -1.91 19.12
C PHE A 78 -42.85 -1.81 17.60
N LYS A 79 -44.06 -1.50 17.14
CA LYS A 79 -44.36 -1.43 15.71
C LYS A 79 -43.53 -0.38 14.98
N GLU A 80 -43.44 0.83 15.49
CA GLU A 80 -42.66 1.90 14.85
C GLU A 80 -41.18 1.54 14.79
N ASN A 81 -40.61 1.05 15.89
CA ASN A 81 -39.20 0.65 15.93
C ASN A 81 -38.90 -0.50 14.96
N MET A 82 -39.81 -1.48 14.88
CA MET A 82 -39.63 -2.63 14.01
C MET A 82 -39.80 -2.27 12.53
N GLU A 83 -40.77 -1.41 12.19
CA GLU A 83 -40.93 -0.87 10.84
C GLU A 83 -39.69 -0.07 10.41
N GLN A 84 -39.15 0.79 11.26
CA GLN A 84 -37.91 1.53 10.96
C GLN A 84 -36.72 0.59 10.76
N PHE A 85 -36.54 -0.41 11.63
CA PHE A 85 -35.48 -1.40 11.51
C PHE A 85 -35.57 -2.17 10.18
N ILE A 86 -36.77 -2.63 9.84
CA ILE A 86 -37.08 -3.36 8.60
C ILE A 86 -36.80 -2.50 7.37
N ILE A 87 -37.23 -1.24 7.37
CA ILE A 87 -36.96 -0.30 6.28
C ILE A 87 -35.46 -0.07 6.12
N GLN A 88 -34.74 0.15 7.21
CA GLN A 88 -33.29 0.36 7.14
C GLN A 88 -32.56 -0.88 6.62
N ALA A 89 -32.94 -2.07 7.08
CA ALA A 89 -32.37 -3.33 6.61
C ALA A 89 -32.57 -3.55 5.10
N LYS A 90 -33.74 -3.17 4.55
CA LYS A 90 -34.00 -3.18 3.10
C LYS A 90 -33.09 -2.24 2.34
N ILE A 91 -32.94 -1.01 2.82
CA ILE A 91 -32.10 0.01 2.19
C ILE A 91 -30.64 -0.45 2.17
N ASP A 92 -30.15 -0.97 3.29
CA ASP A 92 -28.77 -1.44 3.42
C ASP A 92 -28.53 -2.66 2.52
N GLN A 93 -29.49 -3.59 2.45
CA GLN A 93 -29.42 -4.73 1.55
C GLN A 93 -29.37 -4.31 0.08
N GLU A 94 -30.25 -3.42 -0.34
CA GLU A 94 -30.27 -2.89 -1.71
C GLU A 94 -28.96 -2.17 -2.05
N ALA A 95 -28.42 -1.37 -1.11
CA ALA A 95 -27.14 -0.70 -1.29
C ALA A 95 -25.97 -1.68 -1.46
N GLU A 96 -25.93 -2.76 -0.69
CA GLU A 96 -24.89 -3.80 -0.80
C GLU A 96 -25.02 -4.58 -2.11
N GLU A 97 -26.24 -4.95 -2.52
CA GLU A 97 -26.50 -5.60 -3.82
C GLU A 97 -26.05 -4.72 -4.99
N ASN A 98 -26.33 -3.41 -4.94
CA ASN A 98 -25.85 -2.45 -5.93
C ASN A 98 -24.31 -2.36 -5.93
N SER A 99 -23.68 -2.27 -4.76
CA SER A 99 -22.21 -2.23 -4.66
C SER A 99 -21.55 -3.51 -5.19
N LEU A 100 -22.13 -4.67 -4.89
CA LEU A 100 -21.65 -5.97 -5.35
C LEU A 100 -21.73 -6.07 -6.88
N THR A 101 -22.85 -5.66 -7.47
CA THR A 101 -23.04 -5.70 -8.93
C THR A 101 -22.10 -4.73 -9.65
N GLU A 102 -21.91 -3.52 -9.13
CA GLU A 102 -20.94 -2.55 -9.66
C GLU A 102 -19.50 -3.06 -9.55
N THR A 103 -19.13 -3.64 -8.42
CA THR A 103 -17.80 -4.21 -8.19
C THR A 103 -17.53 -5.36 -9.14
N HIS A 104 -18.51 -6.25 -9.32
CA HIS A 104 -18.42 -7.38 -10.25
C HIS A 104 -18.24 -6.89 -11.70
N LYS A 105 -19.02 -5.89 -12.12
CA LYS A 105 -18.89 -5.26 -13.43
C LYS A 105 -17.50 -4.65 -13.64
N CYS A 106 -17.00 -3.87 -12.66
CA CYS A 106 -15.67 -3.26 -12.70
C CYS A 106 -14.56 -4.32 -12.83
N PHE A 107 -14.69 -5.44 -12.10
CA PHE A 107 -13.77 -6.56 -12.22
C PHE A 107 -13.78 -7.16 -13.64
N LEU A 108 -14.96 -7.42 -14.23
CA LEU A 108 -15.05 -7.95 -15.59
C LEU A 108 -14.46 -6.99 -16.62
N GLU A 109 -14.74 -5.69 -16.52
CA GLU A 109 -14.14 -4.65 -17.38
C GLU A 109 -12.61 -4.65 -17.26
N THR A 110 -12.08 -4.78 -16.06
CA THR A 110 -10.63 -4.87 -15.80
C THR A 110 -10.03 -6.13 -16.45
N THR A 111 -10.67 -7.30 -16.28
CA THR A 111 -10.17 -8.54 -16.91
C THR A 111 -10.19 -8.46 -18.44
N ALA A 112 -11.21 -7.80 -19.01
CA ALA A 112 -11.31 -7.55 -20.45
C ALA A 112 -10.23 -6.58 -20.94
N TYR A 113 -9.93 -5.51 -20.18
CA TYR A 113 -8.86 -4.57 -20.49
C TYR A 113 -7.49 -5.24 -20.61
N PHE A 114 -7.22 -6.23 -19.75
CA PHE A 114 -5.99 -7.04 -19.81
C PHE A 114 -6.10 -8.27 -20.73
N PHE A 115 -7.16 -8.37 -21.53
CA PHE A 115 -7.41 -9.47 -22.48
C PHE A 115 -7.39 -10.87 -21.84
N MET A 116 -7.74 -10.97 -20.55
CA MET A 116 -7.82 -12.25 -19.87
C MET A 116 -9.07 -13.00 -20.30
N LYS A 117 -8.90 -14.28 -20.63
CA LYS A 117 -10.00 -15.15 -21.04
C LYS A 117 -10.33 -16.16 -19.92
N PRO A 118 -11.61 -16.48 -19.71
CA PRO A 118 -12.00 -17.55 -18.80
C PRO A 118 -11.40 -18.88 -19.25
N LYS A 119 -11.17 -19.79 -18.29
CA LYS A 119 -10.71 -21.15 -18.62
C LYS A 119 -11.83 -21.94 -19.28
N ILE A 120 -11.46 -23.01 -19.99
CA ILE A 120 -12.46 -23.88 -20.62
C ILE A 120 -13.38 -24.49 -19.54
N GLY A 121 -14.69 -24.30 -19.70
CA GLY A 121 -15.69 -24.69 -18.70
C GLY A 121 -16.03 -23.61 -17.66
N GLU A 122 -15.31 -22.49 -17.62
CA GLU A 122 -15.65 -21.33 -16.78
C GLU A 122 -16.39 -20.28 -17.61
N LYS A 123 -17.41 -19.64 -17.01
CA LYS A 123 -18.19 -18.58 -17.66
C LYS A 123 -17.43 -17.25 -17.67
N GLU A 124 -16.69 -16.97 -16.59
CA GLU A 124 -16.03 -15.69 -16.32
C GLU A 124 -14.66 -15.93 -15.70
N VAL A 125 -13.75 -14.97 -15.83
CA VAL A 125 -12.40 -15.08 -15.24
C VAL A 125 -12.52 -15.10 -13.72
N SER A 126 -11.99 -16.12 -13.06
CA SER A 126 -11.99 -16.16 -11.59
C SER A 126 -11.16 -15.01 -10.99
N PRO A 127 -11.65 -14.30 -9.95
CA PRO A 127 -10.88 -13.30 -9.22
C PRO A 127 -9.54 -13.85 -8.71
N ASN A 128 -9.51 -15.09 -8.22
CA ASN A 128 -8.28 -15.71 -7.74
C ASN A 128 -7.23 -15.87 -8.85
N VAL A 129 -7.65 -16.20 -10.07
CA VAL A 129 -6.74 -16.30 -11.23
C VAL A 129 -6.19 -14.92 -11.60
N PHE A 130 -7.03 -13.89 -11.61
CA PHE A 130 -6.60 -12.53 -11.91
C PHE A 130 -5.61 -11.99 -10.85
N PHE A 131 -6.01 -12.02 -9.58
CA PHE A 131 -5.24 -11.42 -8.50
C PHE A 131 -3.98 -12.20 -8.13
N SER A 132 -3.92 -13.53 -8.38
CA SER A 132 -2.69 -14.29 -8.16
C SER A 132 -1.56 -13.83 -9.09
N ILE A 133 -1.84 -13.68 -10.39
CA ILE A 133 -0.88 -13.16 -11.37
C ILE A 133 -0.43 -11.75 -10.96
N TRP A 134 -1.39 -10.90 -10.54
CA TRP A 134 -1.09 -9.50 -10.24
C TRP A 134 -0.32 -9.31 -8.93
N HIS A 135 -0.61 -10.16 -7.95
CA HIS A 135 0.16 -10.26 -6.72
C HIS A 135 1.59 -10.73 -6.98
N GLU A 136 1.79 -11.78 -7.79
CA GLU A 136 3.11 -12.27 -8.16
C GLU A 136 3.95 -11.19 -8.85
N PHE A 137 3.39 -10.54 -9.88
CA PHE A 137 4.04 -9.42 -10.55
C PHE A 137 4.44 -8.32 -9.58
N SER A 138 3.52 -7.90 -8.71
CA SER A 138 3.76 -6.80 -7.78
C SER A 138 4.84 -7.14 -6.75
N SER A 139 4.87 -8.40 -6.31
CA SER A 139 5.90 -8.92 -5.40
C SER A 139 7.28 -8.88 -6.07
N ASP A 140 7.39 -9.38 -7.29
CA ASP A 140 8.64 -9.37 -8.05
C ASP A 140 9.11 -7.95 -8.34
N PHE A 141 8.20 -7.08 -8.78
CA PHE A 141 8.48 -5.67 -9.05
C PHE A 141 9.07 -4.97 -7.82
N LYS A 142 8.48 -5.18 -6.64
CA LYS A 142 8.99 -4.65 -5.37
C LYS A 142 10.40 -5.16 -5.06
N ASP A 143 10.69 -6.43 -5.31
CA ASP A 143 12.00 -7.01 -5.02
C ASP A 143 13.07 -6.51 -6.00
N PHE A 144 12.74 -6.41 -7.29
CA PHE A 144 13.62 -5.79 -8.28
C PHE A 144 13.88 -4.32 -7.97
N TRP A 145 12.84 -3.56 -7.61
CA TRP A 145 12.97 -2.17 -7.21
C TRP A 145 13.95 -2.00 -6.05
N LYS A 146 13.81 -2.81 -5.00
CA LYS A 146 14.74 -2.79 -3.85
C LYS A 146 16.17 -3.12 -4.25
N LYS A 147 16.34 -4.14 -5.09
CA LYS A 147 17.66 -4.57 -5.57
C LYS A 147 18.33 -3.45 -6.39
N GLU A 148 17.59 -2.84 -7.30
CA GLU A 148 18.09 -1.77 -8.16
C GLU A 148 18.46 -0.52 -7.36
N ASN A 149 17.61 -0.11 -6.42
CA ASN A 149 17.92 1.02 -5.53
C ASN A 149 19.17 0.77 -4.69
N LYS A 150 19.37 -0.48 -4.23
CA LYS A 150 20.60 -0.85 -3.51
C LYS A 150 21.82 -0.72 -4.41
N LEU A 151 21.76 -1.16 -5.66
CA LEU A 151 22.87 -1.04 -6.61
C LEU A 151 23.19 0.43 -6.92
N ILE A 152 22.17 1.25 -7.18
CA ILE A 152 22.33 2.70 -7.40
C ILE A 152 23.01 3.37 -6.19
N LEU A 153 22.56 3.04 -4.98
CA LEU A 153 23.16 3.59 -3.76
C LEU A 153 24.61 3.15 -3.59
N GLN A 154 24.90 1.86 -3.80
CA GLN A 154 26.27 1.32 -3.70
C GLN A 154 27.21 2.00 -4.69
N GLU A 155 26.76 2.22 -5.92
CA GLU A 155 27.54 2.92 -6.94
C GLU A 155 27.84 4.37 -6.53
N ARG A 156 26.84 5.11 -6.03
CA ARG A 156 27.04 6.48 -5.52
C ARG A 156 28.01 6.55 -4.35
N VAL A 157 27.95 5.58 -3.43
CA VAL A 157 28.89 5.48 -2.31
C VAL A 157 30.32 5.24 -2.83
N ARG A 158 30.49 4.29 -3.76
CA ARG A 158 31.77 3.99 -4.39
C ARG A 158 32.37 5.20 -5.11
N GLU A 159 31.56 5.94 -5.86
CA GLU A 159 31.97 7.18 -6.51
C GLU A 159 32.43 8.25 -5.50
N ALA A 160 31.70 8.42 -4.39
CA ALA A 160 32.05 9.37 -3.34
C ALA A 160 33.35 8.99 -2.61
N GLU A 161 33.55 7.70 -2.31
CA GLU A 161 34.77 7.17 -1.71
C GLU A 161 36.00 7.40 -2.60
N GLU A 162 35.86 7.18 -3.91
CA GLU A 162 36.93 7.42 -4.88
C GLU A 162 37.34 8.90 -4.92
N VAL A 163 36.37 9.81 -4.94
CA VAL A 163 36.61 11.25 -4.91
C VAL A 163 37.37 11.65 -3.64
N CYS A 164 36.99 11.09 -2.48
CA CYS A 164 37.68 11.31 -1.21
C CYS A 164 39.12 10.79 -1.24
N ARG A 165 39.34 9.58 -1.77
CA ARG A 165 40.67 8.96 -1.89
C ARG A 165 41.61 9.78 -2.77
N GLN A 166 41.12 10.28 -3.91
CA GLN A 166 41.91 11.11 -4.81
C GLN A 166 42.33 12.44 -4.18
N LYS A 167 41.45 13.08 -3.41
CA LYS A 167 41.80 14.31 -2.66
C LYS A 167 42.88 14.04 -1.61
N LYS A 168 42.85 12.88 -0.95
CA LYS A 168 43.86 12.48 0.04
C LYS A 168 45.21 12.15 -0.59
N GLY A 169 45.24 11.50 -1.75
CA GLY A 169 46.47 11.19 -2.49
C GLY A 169 47.12 12.40 -3.18
N LYS A 170 46.34 13.41 -3.58
CA LYS A 170 46.83 14.67 -4.15
C LYS A 170 47.33 15.66 -3.09
N SER A 171 47.08 15.39 -1.80
CA SER A 171 47.61 16.14 -0.65
C SER A 171 49.03 15.69 -0.27
N LEU A 172 49.92 15.52 -1.26
CA LEU A 172 51.36 15.54 -1.04
C LEU A 172 51.85 16.95 -1.34
N TYR A 173 51.46 17.89 -0.48
CA TYR A 173 52.24 19.11 -0.36
C TYR A 173 53.63 18.66 0.12
N LYS A 174 54.65 18.82 -0.74
CA LYS A 174 56.05 18.77 -0.30
C LYS A 174 56.17 19.80 0.83
N ILE A 175 56.16 19.36 2.08
CA ILE A 175 56.65 20.17 3.19
C ILE A 175 58.14 20.34 2.90
N LYS A 176 58.53 21.47 2.31
CA LYS A 176 59.95 21.88 2.30
C LYS A 176 60.40 21.85 3.76
N PRO A 177 61.56 21.24 4.09
CA PRO A 177 62.11 21.33 5.42
C PRO A 177 62.14 22.80 5.84
N ARG A 178 61.50 23.11 6.96
CA ARG A 178 61.53 24.45 7.55
C ARG A 178 63.00 24.80 7.77
N HIS A 179 63.46 25.84 7.09
CA HIS A 179 64.77 26.42 7.39
C HIS A 179 64.73 26.94 8.83
N ASP A 180 65.66 26.51 9.68
CA ASP A 180 65.79 26.88 11.09
C ASP A 180 66.23 28.35 11.30
N SER A 181 65.79 29.27 10.44
CA SER A 181 66.01 30.72 10.61
C SER A 181 64.87 31.38 11.39
N GLY A 182 64.26 30.67 12.34
CA GLY A 182 63.37 31.29 13.31
C GLY A 182 64.18 32.14 14.30
N ILE A 183 63.60 33.25 14.76
CA ILE A 183 64.22 34.14 15.77
C ILE A 183 64.74 33.36 17.01
N LYS A 184 64.15 32.20 17.32
CA LYS A 184 64.58 31.26 18.36
C LYS A 184 66.03 30.77 18.20
N ALA A 185 66.54 30.60 16.98
CA ALA A 185 67.93 30.23 16.72
C ALA A 185 68.91 31.39 16.99
N LYS A 186 68.48 32.64 16.77
CA LYS A 186 69.31 33.84 16.97
C LYS A 186 69.49 34.23 18.44
N ILE A 187 68.65 33.73 19.34
CA ILE A 187 68.74 33.99 20.80
C ILE A 187 69.83 33.10 21.46
N SER A 188 70.25 32.01 20.81
CA SER A 188 71.27 31.09 21.37
C SER A 188 72.72 31.56 21.18
N MET A 189 72.96 32.70 20.53
CA MET A 189 74.30 33.31 20.39
C MET A 189 74.34 34.63 21.13
N LYS A 190 74.33 34.57 22.46
CA LYS A 190 74.74 35.69 23.30
C LYS A 190 75.52 35.11 24.48
N THR A 191 76.83 35.05 24.30
CA THR A 191 77.84 35.00 25.35
C THR A 191 78.72 36.22 25.14
#